data_AF-W7W645-F1
#
_entry.id   AF-W7W645-F1
#
_cell.length_a   1.000
_cell.length_b   1.000
_cell.length_c   1.000
_cell.angle_alpha   90.00
_cell.angle_beta   90.00
_cell.angle_gamma   90.00
#
_symmetry.space_group_name_H-M   'P 1'
#
loop_
_entity.id
_entity.type
_entity.pdbx_description
1 polymer ?
#
loop_
_entity_poly.entity_id
_entity_poly.type
_entity_poly.pdbx_seq_one_letter_code
_entity_poly.pdbx_strand_id
1 'polypeptide(L)'
;MRSALAFVERGEAPLGITYRTDALASRKVQVVALFPADSHPPIRYPAALLTGAGPAAHRFYEHLFGAEAGALLKAAGFSAP
;
A
#
# COMPACT_ATOMS: atom_id res chain seq x y z
N MET A 1 -8.49 -0.27 5.91
CA MET A 1 -8.54 -0.52 7.38
C MET A 1 -7.23 -1.15 7.79
N ARG A 2 -6.47 -0.56 8.74
CA ARG A 2 -5.21 -1.11 9.27
C ARG A 2 -5.45 -1.95 10.54
N SER A 3 -6.46 -2.81 10.52
CA SER A 3 -6.94 -3.49 11.73
C SER A 3 -5.85 -4.34 12.38
N ALA A 4 -5.15 -5.17 11.61
CA ALA A 4 -4.08 -6.03 12.13
C ALA A 4 -2.89 -5.24 12.70
N LEU A 5 -2.44 -4.18 12.00
CA LEU A 5 -1.33 -3.34 12.47
C LEU A 5 -1.67 -2.68 13.81
N ALA A 6 -2.91 -2.21 13.99
CA ALA A 6 -3.32 -1.50 15.19
C ALA A 6 -3.24 -2.38 16.46
N PHE A 7 -3.49 -3.68 16.36
CA PHE A 7 -3.32 -4.61 17.50
C PHE A 7 -1.85 -4.77 17.89
N VAL A 8 -0.94 -4.83 16.90
CA VAL A 8 0.50 -4.91 17.16
C VAL A 8 1.03 -3.59 17.74
N GLU A 9 0.57 -2.44 17.23
CA GLU A 9 0.95 -1.12 17.75
C GLU A 9 0.56 -0.88 19.21
N ARG A 10 -0.55 -1.50 19.66
CA ARG A 10 -1.01 -1.44 21.06
C ARG A 10 -0.41 -2.54 21.94
N GLY A 11 0.38 -3.45 21.38
CA GLY A 11 0.92 -4.61 22.10
C GLY A 11 -0.13 -5.66 22.47
N GLU A 12 -1.32 -5.60 21.88
CA GLU A 12 -2.41 -6.57 22.11
C GLU A 12 -2.20 -7.88 21.33
N ALA A 13 -1.34 -7.85 20.31
CA ALA A 13 -0.88 -9.03 19.59
C ALA A 13 0.66 -8.97 19.47
N PRO A 14 1.38 -10.08 19.76
CA PRO A 14 2.84 -10.08 19.70
C PRO A 14 3.39 -10.01 18.26
N LEU A 15 2.61 -10.48 17.28
CA LEU A 15 2.94 -10.48 15.86
C LEU A 15 1.69 -10.20 15.01
N GLY A 16 1.90 -9.67 13.81
CA GLY A 16 0.85 -9.47 12.82
C GLY A 16 1.41 -9.51 11.40
N ILE A 17 0.58 -9.95 10.45
CA ILE A 17 0.90 -9.94 9.03
C ILE A 17 0.26 -8.70 8.41
N THR A 18 1.07 -7.89 7.74
CA THR A 18 0.61 -6.65 7.07
C THR A 18 1.49 -6.36 5.86
N TYR A 19 1.14 -5.35 5.09
CA TYR A 19 1.96 -4.91 3.96
C TYR A 19 3.18 -4.12 4.45
N ARG A 20 4.29 -4.19 3.71
CA ARG A 20 5.50 -3.43 4.02
C ARG A 20 5.24 -1.92 4.10
N THR A 21 4.36 -1.40 3.26
CA THR A 21 3.93 0.01 3.24
C THR A 21 3.25 0.43 4.55
N ASP A 22 2.46 -0.46 5.17
CA ASP A 22 1.82 -0.21 6.46
C ASP A 22 2.83 -0.18 7.61
N ALA A 23 3.81 -1.10 7.59
CA ALA A 23 4.90 -1.09 8.58
C ALA A 23 5.77 0.17 8.47
N LEU A 24 6.09 0.64 7.25
CA LEU A 24 6.86 1.87 7.02
C LEU A 24 6.12 3.14 7.49
N ALA A 25 4.80 3.11 7.50
CA ALA A 25 3.98 4.24 7.94
C ALA A 25 3.90 4.38 9.47
N SER A 26 4.36 3.38 10.24
CA SER A 26 4.32 3.39 11.70
C SER A 26 5.71 3.52 12.31
N ARG A 27 5.80 4.27 13.41
CA ARG A 27 7.01 4.34 14.25
C ARG A 27 6.96 3.38 15.44
N LYS A 28 5.88 2.62 15.59
CA LYS A 28 5.59 1.79 16.78
C LYS A 28 5.79 0.30 16.55
N VAL A 29 6.03 -0.11 15.31
CA VAL A 29 6.28 -1.51 14.95
C VAL A 29 7.61 -1.65 14.22
N GLN A 30 8.10 -2.88 14.13
CA GLN A 30 9.28 -3.24 13.37
C GLN A 30 8.98 -4.46 12.49
N VAL A 31 9.62 -4.54 11.33
CA VAL A 31 9.53 -5.71 10.44
C VAL A 31 10.49 -6.77 10.94
N VAL A 32 9.95 -7.91 11.39
CA VAL A 32 10.76 -9.04 11.89
C VAL A 32 11.02 -10.12 10.84
N ALA A 33 10.20 -10.16 9.78
CA ALA A 33 10.33 -11.10 8.67
C ALA A 33 9.64 -10.55 7.42
N LEU A 34 10.08 -11.03 6.24
CA LEU A 34 9.40 -10.84 4.96
C LEU A 34 8.95 -12.20 4.45
N PHE A 35 7.75 -12.27 3.89
CA PHE A 35 7.29 -13.47 3.19
C PHE A 35 8.05 -13.64 1.87
N PRO A 36 8.44 -14.87 1.50
CA PRO A 36 8.99 -15.16 0.18
C PRO A 36 8.02 -14.74 -0.93
N ALA A 37 8.56 -14.24 -2.05
CA ALA A 37 7.72 -13.70 -3.14
C ALA A 37 6.86 -14.78 -3.83
N ASP A 38 7.26 -16.05 -3.74
CA ASP A 38 6.56 -17.22 -4.25
C ASP A 38 5.59 -17.83 -3.23
N SER A 39 5.57 -17.36 -1.98
CA SER A 39 4.66 -17.86 -0.96
C SER A 39 3.25 -17.27 -1.05
N HIS A 40 3.02 -16.31 -1.95
CA HIS A 40 1.73 -15.66 -2.15
C HIS A 40 1.58 -15.18 -3.61
N PRO A 41 0.35 -14.99 -4.10
CA PRO A 41 0.12 -14.29 -5.36
C PRO A 41 0.71 -12.87 -5.31
N PRO A 42 1.19 -12.31 -6.44
CA PRO A 42 1.69 -10.94 -6.47
C PRO A 42 0.66 -9.94 -5.96
N ILE A 43 1.07 -9.09 -5.02
CA ILE A 43 0.21 -8.06 -4.42
C ILE A 43 0.11 -6.90 -5.42
N ARG A 44 -1.07 -6.71 -6.04
CA ARG A 44 -1.33 -5.69 -7.06
C ARG A 44 -2.48 -4.77 -6.64
N TYR A 45 -2.37 -3.48 -6.97
CA TYR A 45 -3.40 -2.47 -6.71
C TYR A 45 -3.91 -1.91 -8.06
N PRO A 46 -4.87 -2.59 -8.71
CA PRO A 46 -5.44 -2.09 -9.95
C PRO A 46 -6.25 -0.82 -9.70
N ALA A 47 -6.10 0.18 -10.58
CA ALA A 47 -6.96 1.34 -10.64
C ALA A 47 -7.76 1.31 -11.94
N ALA A 48 -9.05 1.64 -11.86
CA ALA A 48 -9.95 1.68 -13.01
C ALA A 48 -10.84 2.92 -12.97
N LEU A 49 -11.09 3.50 -14.14
CA LEU A 49 -12.11 4.53 -14.32
C LEU A 49 -13.49 3.88 -14.38
N LEU A 50 -14.44 4.44 -13.64
CA LEU A 50 -15.84 3.99 -13.70
C LEU A 50 -16.50 4.46 -15.01
N THR A 51 -17.45 3.68 -15.49
CA THR A 51 -18.26 4.04 -16.66
C THR A 51 -19.01 5.36 -16.40
N GLY A 52 -18.92 6.31 -17.32
CA GLY A 52 -19.55 7.63 -17.16
C GLY A 52 -18.77 8.60 -16.26
N ALA A 53 -17.53 8.28 -15.88
CA ALA A 53 -16.68 9.18 -15.10
C ALA A 53 -16.51 10.55 -15.78
N GLY A 54 -16.64 11.62 -14.99
CA GLY A 54 -16.46 12.98 -15.49
C GLY A 54 -15.00 13.36 -15.76
N PRO A 55 -14.75 14.56 -16.31
CA PRO A 55 -13.39 15.01 -16.67
C PRO A 55 -12.41 15.08 -15.48
N ALA A 56 -12.89 15.37 -14.27
CA ALA A 56 -12.04 15.41 -13.08
C ALA A 56 -11.49 14.03 -12.71
N ALA A 57 -12.30 12.98 -12.84
CA ALA A 57 -11.88 11.61 -12.58
C ALA A 57 -10.83 11.15 -13.62
N HIS A 58 -11.01 11.51 -14.89
CA HIS A 58 -10.03 11.23 -15.95
C HIS A 58 -8.68 11.89 -15.65
N ARG A 59 -8.66 13.19 -15.32
CA ARG A 59 -7.42 13.88 -14.95
C ARG A 59 -6.72 13.26 -13.74
N PHE A 60 -7.49 12.86 -12.73
CA PHE A 60 -6.93 12.20 -11.56
C PHE A 60 -6.34 10.82 -11.91
N TYR A 61 -7.03 10.05 -12.75
CA TYR A 61 -6.54 8.76 -13.23
C TYR A 61 -5.22 8.92 -13.98
N GLU A 62 -5.11 9.87 -14.91
CA GLU A 62 -3.85 10.18 -15.60
C GLU A 62 -2.75 10.61 -14.62
N HIS A 63 -3.08 11.46 -13.65
CA HIS A 63 -2.13 11.90 -12.64
C HIS A 63 -1.59 10.74 -11.79
N LEU A 64 -2.42 9.76 -11.41
CA LEU A 64 -2.00 8.59 -10.64
C LEU A 64 -0.87 7.79 -11.33
N PHE A 65 -0.83 7.79 -12.66
CA PHE A 65 0.21 7.11 -13.45
C PHE A 65 1.32 8.07 -13.93
N GLY A 66 1.28 9.33 -13.51
CA GLY A 66 2.32 10.33 -13.81
C GLY A 66 3.56 10.17 -12.93
N ALA A 67 4.65 10.83 -13.33
CA ALA A 67 5.94 10.76 -12.64
C ALA A 67 5.89 11.27 -11.18
N GLU A 68 5.11 12.32 -10.92
CA GLU A 68 4.95 12.88 -9.57
C GLU A 68 4.30 11.88 -8.61
N ALA A 69 3.15 11.31 -9.00
CA ALA A 69 2.47 10.30 -8.21
C ALA A 69 3.33 9.04 -8.03
N GLY A 70 4.04 8.61 -9.08
CA GLY A 70 4.99 7.50 -9.02
C GLY A 70 6.10 7.71 -7.98
N ALA A 71 6.65 8.93 -7.90
CA ALA A 71 7.66 9.28 -6.89
C ALA A 71 7.09 9.22 -5.46
N LEU A 72 5.89 9.74 -5.25
CA LEU A 72 5.19 9.70 -3.95
C LEU A 72 4.89 8.26 -3.52
N LEU A 73 4.38 7.43 -4.44
CA LEU A 73 4.09 6.02 -4.17
C LEU A 73 5.37 5.23 -3.83
N LYS A 74 6.45 5.46 -4.58
CA LYS A 74 7.75 4.86 -4.29
C LYS A 74 8.27 5.26 -2.91
N ALA A 75 8.16 6.53 -2.55
CA ALA A 75 8.55 7.04 -1.23
C ALA A 75 7.72 6.42 -0.09
N ALA A 76 6.44 6.14 -0.34
CA ALA A 76 5.56 5.42 0.59
C ALA A 76 5.81 3.89 0.62
N GLY A 77 6.73 3.38 -0.19
CA GLY A 77 7.15 1.98 -0.19
C GLY A 77 6.43 1.06 -1.18
N PHE A 78 5.62 1.63 -2.09
CA PHE A 78 5.02 0.89 -3.19
C PHE A 78 6.04 0.64 -4.31
N SER A 79 5.84 -0.44 -5.06
CA SER A 79 6.62 -0.74 -6.26
C SER A 79 5.98 -0.10 -7.49
N ALA A 80 6.78 0.18 -8.51
CA ALA A 80 6.27 0.59 -9.82
C ALA A 80 5.37 -0.52 -10.41
N PRO A 81 4.39 -0.16 -11.27
CA PRO A 81 3.53 -1.13 -11.96
C PRO A 81 4.32 -2.17 -12.75
#